data_AF-S9V2E1-F1
#
_entry.id   AF-S9V2E1-F1
#
_cell.length_a   1.000
_cell.length_b   1.000
_cell.length_c   1.000
_cell.angle_alpha   90.00
_cell.angle_beta   90.00
_cell.angle_gamma   90.00
#
_symmetry.space_group_name_H-M   'P 1'
#
loop_
_entity.id
_entity.type
_entity.pdbx_description
1 polymer ?
#
loop_
_entity_poly.entity_id
_entity_poly.type
_entity_poly.pdbx_seq_one_letter_code
_entity_poly.pdbx_strand_id
1 'polypeptide(L)'
;MEDPEFFLDNVPPLEELREERVRLLGQVRHHKDEQDAVTLDIEGHEMSPEVAELAARVDRLELFNRRAEAYVETELTQEVEDVIAKDQRQSEEDIAAFIQELQGHREQTLKRIATVQDRSAKAAVHLKASHEDPVDADQEKSIQHAVRNVEEGATLAEKVKKFRALKTKLQADIMRQKREGKQLEESMTARIKNTDLANARNARLCRELNSKNAALTTNVQLLLNQLNVEHYGINNAPSAKQIAEERLALQDTPDDTPAPSRGPASHKRGPAGSQGSRPPLVALKPTASQRSRDAASRTEREESASQLRPQVGGSVASEARSGRSSRRESLSRPPLPASKPAASQQSRDEAGSQAQRSRKNSHGSAARPASISAKSTGSQRN
;
A
#
# COMPACT_ATOMS: atom_id res chain seq x y z
N MET A 1 52.94 -7.90 76.29
CA MET A 1 52.75 -7.75 74.84
C MET A 1 53.08 -9.11 74.27
N GLU A 2 52.06 -9.94 74.12
CA GLU A 2 52.22 -11.25 73.51
C GLU A 2 52.22 -11.02 72.00
N ASP A 3 53.38 -11.28 71.39
CA ASP A 3 53.49 -11.38 69.95
C ASP A 3 52.61 -12.57 69.51
N PRO A 4 51.71 -12.39 68.52
CA PRO A 4 50.93 -13.51 68.03
C PRO A 4 51.91 -14.46 67.36
N GLU A 5 52.15 -15.60 68.02
CA GLU A 5 52.83 -16.75 67.45
C GLU A 5 52.24 -16.98 66.07
N PHE A 6 53.05 -16.73 65.04
CA PHE A 6 52.68 -17.03 63.67
C PHE A 6 52.36 -18.53 63.62
N PHE A 7 51.07 -18.84 63.47
CA PHE A 7 50.56 -20.20 63.44
C PHE A 7 51.16 -20.97 62.25
N LEU A 8 52.34 -21.56 62.48
CA LEU A 8 53.01 -22.48 61.54
C LEU A 8 52.16 -23.73 61.30
N ASP A 9 51.24 -24.06 62.20
CA ASP A 9 50.30 -25.18 62.07
C ASP A 9 49.20 -24.95 61.01
N ASN A 10 49.04 -23.73 60.49
CA ASN A 10 48.07 -23.39 59.45
C ASN A 10 48.69 -23.25 58.05
N VAL A 11 50.00 -23.45 57.92
CA VAL A 11 50.68 -23.42 56.63
C VAL A 11 50.70 -24.85 56.09
N PRO A 12 50.08 -25.12 54.92
CA PRO A 12 50.13 -26.45 54.31
C PRO A 12 51.58 -26.90 54.14
N PRO A 13 51.88 -28.19 54.29
CA PRO A 13 53.22 -28.71 54.15
C PRO A 13 53.83 -28.35 52.79
N LEU A 14 55.15 -28.18 52.76
CA LEU A 14 55.86 -27.59 51.63
C LEU A 14 55.67 -28.38 50.32
N GLU A 15 55.49 -29.71 50.41
CA GLU A 15 55.10 -30.56 49.29
C GLU A 15 53.71 -30.21 48.72
N GLU A 16 52.70 -29.99 49.56
CA GLU A 16 51.36 -29.60 49.12
C GLU A 16 51.37 -28.23 48.43
N LEU A 17 52.14 -27.26 48.95
CA LEU A 17 52.32 -25.96 48.30
C LEU A 17 53.06 -26.07 46.95
N ARG A 18 53.99 -27.03 46.80
CA ARG A 18 54.68 -27.30 45.53
C ARG A 18 53.74 -27.93 44.52
N GLU A 19 52.94 -28.90 44.93
CA GLU A 19 51.91 -29.54 44.09
C GLU A 19 50.86 -28.53 43.67
N GLU A 20 50.40 -27.68 44.59
CA GLU A 20 49.43 -26.64 44.29
C GLU A 20 50.02 -25.56 43.37
N ARG A 21 51.28 -25.19 43.54
CA ARG A 21 51.99 -24.30 42.61
C ARG A 21 52.08 -24.90 41.21
N VAL A 22 52.38 -26.18 41.07
CA VAL A 22 52.41 -26.89 39.77
C VAL A 22 51.02 -26.93 39.17
N ARG A 23 49.98 -27.23 39.97
CA ARG A 23 48.58 -27.21 39.56
C ARG A 23 48.15 -25.84 39.04
N LEU A 24 48.45 -24.77 39.79
CA LEU A 24 48.12 -23.40 39.43
C LEU A 24 48.88 -22.93 38.19
N LEU A 25 50.18 -23.29 38.06
CA LEU A 25 50.94 -23.02 36.83
C LEU A 25 50.34 -23.75 35.63
N GLY A 26 49.87 -24.98 35.82
CA GLY A 26 49.11 -25.73 34.82
C GLY A 26 47.82 -25.03 34.41
N GLN A 27 47.03 -24.55 35.38
CA GLN A 27 45.80 -23.79 35.13
C GLN A 27 46.06 -22.46 34.42
N VAL A 28 47.08 -21.71 34.83
CA VAL A 28 47.45 -20.43 34.18
C VAL A 28 47.88 -20.67 32.74
N ARG A 29 48.67 -21.72 32.49
CA ARG A 29 49.06 -22.09 31.13
C ARG A 29 47.85 -22.50 30.29
N HIS A 30 46.96 -23.30 30.84
CA HIS A 30 45.73 -23.70 30.16
C HIS A 30 44.85 -22.50 29.81
N HIS A 31 44.62 -21.57 30.74
CA HIS A 31 43.85 -20.35 30.46
C HIS A 31 44.53 -19.46 29.42
N LYS A 32 45.86 -19.41 29.40
CA LYS A 32 46.60 -18.68 28.37
C LYS A 32 46.38 -19.32 26.99
N ASP A 33 46.48 -20.64 26.89
CA ASP A 33 46.25 -21.35 25.64
C ASP A 33 44.79 -21.20 25.17
N GLU A 34 43.82 -21.17 26.10
CA GLU A 34 42.41 -20.84 25.78
C GLU A 34 42.24 -19.39 25.29
N GLN A 35 42.94 -18.42 25.90
CA GLN A 35 42.91 -17.04 25.44
C GLN A 35 43.52 -16.88 24.05
N ASP A 36 44.65 -17.53 23.80
CA ASP A 36 45.32 -17.50 22.50
C ASP A 36 44.43 -18.16 21.43
N ALA A 37 43.75 -19.27 21.75
CA ALA A 37 42.79 -19.92 20.85
C ALA A 37 41.57 -19.04 20.53
N VAL A 38 40.95 -18.41 21.54
CA VAL A 38 39.82 -17.49 21.34
C VAL A 38 40.24 -16.28 20.51
N THR A 39 41.45 -15.76 20.72
CA THR A 39 41.99 -14.65 19.92
C THR A 39 42.12 -15.06 18.44
N LEU A 40 42.59 -16.28 18.19
CA LEU A 40 42.74 -16.83 16.84
C LEU A 40 41.39 -17.07 16.15
N ASP A 41 40.36 -17.49 16.90
CA ASP A 41 38.98 -17.62 16.41
C ASP A 41 38.37 -16.25 16.06
N ILE A 42 38.64 -15.22 16.86
CA ILE A 42 38.19 -13.85 16.58
C ILE A 42 38.84 -13.34 15.29
N GLU A 43 40.16 -13.47 15.16
CA GLU A 43 40.90 -13.10 13.94
C GLU A 43 40.40 -13.89 12.71
N GLY A 44 40.09 -15.19 12.89
CA GLY A 44 39.52 -16.03 11.86
C GLY A 44 38.12 -15.60 11.42
N HIS A 45 37.31 -15.09 12.34
CA HIS A 45 35.97 -14.55 12.04
C HIS A 45 36.00 -13.14 11.45
N GLU A 46 36.96 -12.29 11.81
CA GLU A 46 37.16 -10.98 11.17
C GLU A 46 37.45 -11.12 9.66
N MET A 47 38.15 -12.19 9.29
CA MET A 47 38.46 -12.54 7.89
C MET A 47 37.37 -13.40 7.23
N SER A 48 36.28 -13.72 7.95
CA SER A 48 35.18 -14.52 7.38
C SER A 48 34.49 -13.75 6.25
N PRO A 49 34.27 -14.39 5.09
CA PRO A 49 33.59 -13.75 3.97
C PRO A 49 32.17 -13.28 4.33
N GLU A 50 31.52 -13.93 5.30
CA GLU A 50 30.19 -13.54 5.78
C GLU A 50 30.22 -12.20 6.53
N VAL A 51 31.26 -11.94 7.31
CA VAL A 51 31.44 -10.66 8.03
C VAL A 51 31.76 -9.54 7.04
N ALA A 52 32.61 -9.80 6.04
CA ALA A 52 32.89 -8.86 4.96
C ALA A 52 31.65 -8.53 4.12
N GLU A 53 30.83 -9.53 3.78
CA GLU A 53 29.56 -9.33 3.07
C GLU A 53 28.55 -8.53 3.89
N LEU A 54 28.48 -8.80 5.21
CA LEU A 54 27.62 -8.06 6.12
C LEU A 54 28.08 -6.61 6.25
N ALA A 55 29.37 -6.35 6.44
CA ALA A 55 29.95 -5.00 6.49
C ALA A 55 29.66 -4.23 5.20
N ALA A 56 29.91 -4.83 4.03
CA ALA A 56 29.61 -4.22 2.74
C ALA A 56 28.10 -3.94 2.56
N ARG A 57 27.23 -4.75 3.17
CA ARG A 57 25.78 -4.49 3.18
C ARG A 57 25.42 -3.32 4.09
N VAL A 58 26.03 -3.21 5.26
CA VAL A 58 25.85 -2.07 6.18
C VAL A 58 26.29 -0.78 5.50
N ASP A 59 27.48 -0.75 4.88
CA ASP A 59 27.98 0.43 4.16
C ASP A 59 27.02 0.90 3.05
N ARG A 60 26.46 -0.04 2.29
CA ARG A 60 25.46 0.29 1.26
C ARG A 60 24.19 0.89 1.86
N LEU A 61 23.73 0.40 3.01
CA LEU A 61 22.56 0.93 3.70
C LEU A 61 22.83 2.30 4.29
N GLU A 62 24.02 2.52 4.86
CA GLU A 62 24.42 3.83 5.36
C GLU A 62 24.52 4.87 4.24
N LEU A 63 25.12 4.49 3.10
CA LEU A 63 25.18 5.37 1.93
C LEU A 63 23.78 5.72 1.41
N PHE A 64 22.87 4.74 1.38
CA PHE A 64 21.48 4.97 1.02
C PHE A 64 20.81 5.95 2.01
N ASN A 65 21.01 5.74 3.31
CA ASN A 65 20.42 6.61 4.33
C ASN A 65 20.93 8.06 4.21
N ARG A 66 22.25 8.26 4.07
CA ARG A 66 22.85 9.60 3.88
C ARG A 66 22.31 10.29 2.62
N ARG A 67 22.10 9.54 1.53
CA ARG A 67 21.51 10.09 0.30
C ARG A 67 20.03 10.43 0.47
N ALA A 68 19.27 9.60 1.17
CA ALA A 68 17.87 9.86 1.43
C ALA A 68 17.69 11.11 2.32
N GLU A 69 18.53 11.26 3.34
CA GLU A 69 18.59 12.46 4.18
C GLU A 69 18.89 13.71 3.33
N ALA A 70 19.93 13.66 2.50
CA ALA A 70 20.28 14.76 1.61
C ALA A 70 19.14 15.12 0.63
N TYR A 71 18.47 14.12 0.03
CA TYR A 71 17.33 14.33 -0.85
C TYR A 71 16.18 15.04 -0.13
N VAL A 72 15.83 14.59 1.08
CA VAL A 72 14.74 15.19 1.86
C VAL A 72 15.05 16.63 2.25
N GLU A 73 16.28 16.94 2.64
CA GLU A 73 16.66 18.28 3.07
C GLU A 73 16.76 19.27 1.89
N THR A 74 17.33 18.82 0.77
CA THR A 74 17.72 19.73 -0.32
C THR A 74 16.83 19.69 -1.55
N GLU A 75 16.43 18.51 -2.01
CA GLU A 75 15.76 18.33 -3.29
C GLU A 75 14.24 18.30 -3.12
N LEU A 76 13.72 17.56 -2.13
CA LEU A 76 12.28 17.40 -1.90
C LEU A 76 11.59 18.72 -1.57
N THR A 77 12.24 19.57 -0.78
CA THR A 77 11.73 20.89 -0.41
C THR A 77 11.56 21.77 -1.65
N GLN A 78 12.58 21.81 -2.53
CA GLN A 78 12.53 22.54 -3.79
C GLN A 78 11.48 21.97 -4.75
N GLU A 79 11.36 20.64 -4.86
CA GLU A 79 10.34 20.01 -5.70
C GLU A 79 8.92 20.36 -5.23
N VAL A 80 8.68 20.38 -3.92
CA VAL A 80 7.38 20.77 -3.35
C VAL A 80 7.10 22.26 -3.63
N GLU A 81 8.08 23.13 -3.44
CA GLU A 81 7.95 24.56 -3.75
C GLU A 81 7.66 24.80 -5.25
N ASP A 82 8.33 24.07 -6.14
CA ASP A 82 8.10 24.13 -7.58
C ASP A 82 6.68 23.68 -7.97
N VAL A 83 6.16 22.64 -7.31
CA VAL A 83 4.78 22.17 -7.52
C VAL A 83 3.79 23.22 -7.03
N ILE A 84 4.01 23.81 -5.85
CA ILE A 84 3.16 24.89 -5.32
C ILE A 84 3.18 26.10 -6.25
N ALA A 85 4.36 26.50 -6.73
CA ALA A 85 4.50 27.64 -7.65
C ALA A 85 3.81 27.39 -8.99
N LYS A 86 3.85 26.16 -9.52
CA LYS A 86 3.11 25.77 -10.73
C LYS A 86 1.60 25.81 -10.51
N ASP A 87 1.12 25.30 -9.39
CA ASP A 87 -0.31 25.32 -9.04
C ASP A 87 -0.83 26.76 -8.87
N GLN A 88 -0.04 27.62 -8.21
CA GLN A 88 -0.36 29.05 -8.09
C GLN A 88 -0.45 29.74 -9.46
N ARG A 89 0.53 29.52 -10.35
CA ARG A 89 0.48 30.08 -11.71
C ARG A 89 -0.73 29.60 -12.49
N GLN A 90 -1.04 28.30 -12.43
CA GLN A 90 -2.22 27.76 -13.10
C GLN A 90 -3.51 28.36 -12.54
N SER A 91 -3.60 28.51 -11.22
CA SER A 91 -4.74 29.14 -10.57
C SER A 91 -4.89 30.61 -10.98
N GLU A 92 -3.80 31.37 -11.06
CA GLU A 92 -3.80 32.75 -11.54
C GLU A 92 -4.24 32.86 -13.01
N GLU A 93 -3.78 31.95 -13.87
CA GLU A 93 -4.20 31.87 -15.27
C GLU A 93 -5.69 31.55 -15.40
N ASP A 94 -6.20 30.60 -14.62
CA ASP A 94 -7.61 30.21 -14.61
C ASP A 94 -8.49 31.37 -14.11
N ILE A 95 -8.05 32.09 -13.06
CA ILE A 95 -8.72 33.28 -12.54
C ILE A 95 -8.71 34.39 -13.60
N ALA A 96 -7.59 34.62 -14.28
CA ALA A 96 -7.49 35.64 -15.32
C ALA A 96 -8.42 35.31 -16.51
N ALA A 97 -8.47 34.05 -16.93
CA ALA A 97 -9.38 33.58 -17.98
C ALA A 97 -10.85 33.78 -17.57
N PHE A 98 -11.20 33.46 -16.32
CA PHE A 98 -12.53 33.67 -15.80
C PHE A 98 -12.92 35.16 -15.72
N ILE A 99 -11.99 36.03 -15.33
CA ILE A 99 -12.20 37.49 -15.34
C ILE A 99 -12.45 37.99 -16.77
N GLN A 100 -11.69 37.51 -17.76
CA GLN A 100 -11.91 37.86 -19.16
C GLN A 100 -13.28 37.40 -19.66
N GLU A 101 -13.73 36.21 -19.28
CA GLU A 101 -15.07 35.72 -19.61
C GLU A 101 -16.17 36.62 -19.02
N LEU A 102 -16.02 37.01 -17.74
CA LEU A 102 -16.96 37.92 -17.06
C LEU A 102 -16.99 39.31 -17.71
N GLN A 103 -15.82 39.85 -18.08
CA GLN A 103 -15.73 41.12 -18.81
C GLN A 103 -16.42 41.02 -20.18
N GLY A 104 -16.19 39.93 -20.91
CA GLY A 104 -16.88 39.65 -22.17
C GLY A 104 -18.41 39.58 -22.01
N HIS A 105 -18.89 38.92 -20.96
CA HIS A 105 -20.32 38.86 -20.66
C HIS A 105 -20.89 40.25 -20.31
N ARG A 106 -20.15 41.06 -19.53
CA ARG A 106 -20.51 42.44 -19.19
C ARG A 106 -20.61 43.32 -20.44
N GLU A 107 -19.62 43.26 -21.33
CA GLU A 107 -19.64 44.02 -22.59
C GLU A 107 -20.81 43.63 -23.49
N GLN A 108 -21.09 42.34 -23.63
CA GLN A 108 -22.26 41.87 -24.39
C GLN A 108 -23.57 42.39 -23.79
N THR A 109 -23.67 42.42 -22.46
CA THR A 109 -24.85 42.94 -21.76
C THR A 109 -24.99 44.45 -21.98
N LEU A 110 -23.90 45.21 -21.87
CA LEU A 110 -23.89 46.65 -22.14
C LEU A 110 -24.26 46.96 -23.59
N LYS A 111 -23.76 46.19 -24.56
CA LYS A 111 -24.16 46.30 -25.98
C LYS A 111 -25.67 46.08 -26.14
N ARG A 112 -26.24 45.07 -25.49
CA ARG A 112 -27.70 44.84 -25.51
C ARG A 112 -28.47 46.01 -24.90
N ILE A 113 -28.04 46.53 -23.76
CA ILE A 113 -28.67 47.70 -23.12
C ILE A 113 -28.61 48.91 -24.06
N ALA A 114 -27.46 49.20 -24.66
CA ALA A 114 -27.30 50.30 -25.61
C ALA A 114 -28.23 50.14 -26.82
N THR A 115 -28.36 48.93 -27.39
CA THR A 115 -29.30 48.68 -28.49
C THR A 115 -30.77 48.87 -28.08
N VAL A 116 -31.14 48.51 -26.85
CA VAL A 116 -32.49 48.73 -26.32
C VAL A 116 -32.74 50.22 -26.08
N GLN A 117 -31.76 50.95 -25.55
CA GLN A 117 -31.84 52.40 -25.34
C GLN A 117 -31.91 53.18 -26.65
N ASP A 118 -31.14 52.80 -27.67
CA ASP A 118 -31.22 53.44 -29.00
C ASP A 118 -32.58 53.16 -29.67
N ARG A 119 -33.09 51.93 -29.55
CA ARG A 119 -34.45 51.58 -30.00
C ARG A 119 -35.52 52.38 -29.27
N SER A 120 -35.41 52.54 -27.94
CA SER A 120 -36.40 53.29 -27.15
C SER A 120 -36.33 54.80 -27.39
N ALA A 121 -35.13 55.36 -27.57
CA ALA A 121 -34.94 56.77 -27.92
C ALA A 121 -35.54 57.09 -29.29
N LYS A 122 -35.30 56.24 -30.29
CA LYS A 122 -35.92 56.36 -31.62
C LYS A 122 -37.45 56.27 -31.56
N ALA A 123 -37.99 55.35 -30.74
CA ALA A 123 -39.43 55.24 -30.53
C ALA A 123 -40.02 56.48 -29.82
N ALA A 124 -39.32 57.06 -28.84
CA ALA A 124 -39.76 58.25 -28.12
C ALA A 124 -39.71 59.53 -28.99
N VAL A 125 -38.77 59.62 -29.94
CA VAL A 125 -38.72 60.70 -30.93
C VAL A 125 -39.87 60.57 -31.94
N HIS A 126 -40.18 59.34 -32.39
CA HIS A 126 -41.35 59.09 -33.24
C HIS A 126 -42.68 59.44 -32.54
N LEU A 127 -42.83 59.11 -31.25
CA LEU A 127 -44.02 59.44 -30.46
C LEU A 127 -44.21 60.94 -30.19
N LYS A 128 -43.16 61.76 -30.31
CA LYS A 128 -43.25 63.23 -30.20
C LYS A 128 -43.46 63.93 -31.54
N ALA A 129 -43.31 63.22 -32.66
CA ALA A 129 -43.40 63.78 -34.01
C ALA A 129 -44.72 63.49 -34.73
N SER A 130 -45.61 62.66 -34.17
CA SER A 130 -46.90 62.31 -34.78
C SER A 130 -48.07 62.85 -33.94
N HIS A 131 -48.45 64.10 -34.18
CA HIS A 131 -49.83 64.57 -33.98
C HIS A 131 -50.33 65.08 -35.33
N GLU A 132 -51.57 64.67 -35.65
CA GLU A 132 -52.37 64.87 -36.87
C GLU A 132 -52.19 63.85 -38.01
N ASP A 133 -53.15 62.92 -38.04
CA ASP A 133 -53.56 62.08 -39.17
C ASP A 133 -54.04 62.97 -40.35
N PRO A 134 -53.85 62.58 -41.64
CA PRO A 134 -54.52 61.37 -42.16
C PRO A 134 -53.72 60.52 -43.18
N VAL A 135 -53.84 59.20 -43.00
CA VAL A 135 -53.38 58.08 -43.86
C VAL A 135 -51.99 58.29 -44.45
N ASP A 136 -51.05 57.88 -43.62
CA ASP A 136 -49.82 58.60 -43.35
C ASP A 136 -48.61 57.72 -43.70
N ALA A 137 -47.47 58.31 -44.05
CA ALA A 137 -46.22 57.58 -44.30
C ALA A 137 -45.81 56.70 -43.08
N ASP A 138 -46.40 56.96 -41.93
CA ASP A 138 -46.30 56.18 -40.71
C ASP A 138 -47.05 54.84 -40.75
N GLN A 139 -48.08 54.65 -41.58
CA GLN A 139 -48.69 53.33 -41.81
C GLN A 139 -47.74 52.42 -42.60
N GLU A 140 -47.03 52.94 -43.60
CA GLU A 140 -46.04 52.16 -44.36
C GLU A 140 -44.82 51.80 -43.48
N LYS A 141 -44.35 52.75 -42.64
CA LYS A 141 -43.35 52.44 -41.60
C LYS A 141 -43.86 51.42 -40.58
N SER A 142 -45.12 51.51 -40.17
CA SER A 142 -45.74 50.55 -39.23
C SER A 142 -45.81 49.15 -39.85
N ILE A 143 -46.17 49.03 -41.13
CA ILE A 143 -46.13 47.77 -41.88
C ILE A 143 -44.69 47.24 -41.96
N GLN A 144 -43.71 48.08 -42.28
CA GLN A 144 -42.29 47.67 -42.29
C GLN A 144 -41.79 47.23 -40.91
N HIS A 145 -42.21 47.91 -39.83
CA HIS A 145 -41.90 47.50 -38.45
C HIS A 145 -42.59 46.19 -38.08
N ALA A 146 -43.83 45.98 -38.52
CA ALA A 146 -44.54 44.71 -38.33
C ALA A 146 -43.83 43.56 -39.05
N VAL A 147 -43.45 43.74 -40.32
CA VAL A 147 -42.69 42.75 -41.10
C VAL A 147 -41.33 42.46 -40.44
N ARG A 148 -40.57 43.50 -40.06
CA ARG A 148 -39.28 43.34 -39.37
C ARG A 148 -39.42 42.65 -38.02
N ASN A 149 -40.48 42.92 -37.26
CA ASN A 149 -40.76 42.24 -36.00
C ASN A 149 -41.12 40.77 -36.21
N VAL A 150 -41.80 40.42 -37.30
CA VAL A 150 -42.07 39.02 -37.68
C VAL A 150 -40.77 38.30 -38.04
N GLU A 151 -39.87 38.95 -38.80
CA GLU A 151 -38.54 38.41 -39.12
C GLU A 151 -37.65 38.26 -37.87
N GLU A 152 -37.57 39.29 -37.02
CA GLU A 152 -36.86 39.23 -35.73
C GLU A 152 -37.47 38.12 -34.84
N GLY A 153 -38.79 37.97 -34.84
CA GLY A 153 -39.51 36.88 -34.17
C GLY A 153 -39.11 35.50 -34.69
N ALA A 154 -38.99 35.33 -36.01
CA ALA A 154 -38.54 34.09 -36.63
C ALA A 154 -37.10 33.75 -36.25
N THR A 155 -36.18 34.74 -36.29
CA THR A 155 -34.77 34.50 -35.89
C THR A 155 -34.64 34.19 -34.39
N LEU A 156 -35.44 34.82 -33.53
CA LEU A 156 -35.49 34.52 -32.10
C LEU A 156 -36.05 33.11 -31.87
N ALA A 157 -37.09 32.71 -32.59
CA ALA A 157 -37.64 31.36 -32.53
C ALA A 157 -36.61 30.30 -32.94
N GLU A 158 -35.81 30.54 -33.99
CA GLU A 158 -34.70 29.66 -34.36
C GLU A 158 -33.61 29.58 -33.29
N LYS A 159 -33.22 30.71 -32.69
CA LYS A 159 -32.27 30.74 -31.58
C LYS A 159 -32.79 29.95 -30.38
N VAL A 160 -34.05 30.14 -30.02
CA VAL A 160 -34.70 29.38 -28.95
C VAL A 160 -34.69 27.88 -29.28
N LYS A 161 -34.96 27.48 -30.54
CA LYS A 161 -34.87 26.09 -30.98
C LYS A 161 -33.44 25.53 -30.84
N LYS A 162 -32.42 26.29 -31.24
CA LYS A 162 -30.99 25.91 -31.08
C LYS A 162 -30.62 25.77 -29.59
N PHE A 163 -31.01 26.71 -28.74
CA PHE A 163 -30.76 26.63 -27.30
C PHE A 163 -31.49 25.46 -26.63
N ARG A 164 -32.73 25.15 -27.05
CA ARG A 164 -33.44 23.96 -26.57
C ARG A 164 -32.69 22.68 -26.97
N ALA A 165 -32.24 22.56 -28.21
CA ALA A 165 -31.47 21.41 -28.67
C ALA A 165 -30.14 21.27 -27.89
N LEU A 166 -29.41 22.37 -27.69
CA LEU A 166 -28.16 22.39 -26.93
C LEU A 166 -28.40 22.01 -25.46
N LYS A 167 -29.46 22.53 -24.84
CA LYS A 167 -29.87 22.16 -23.47
C LYS A 167 -30.15 20.67 -23.36
N THR A 168 -30.91 20.09 -24.30
CA THR A 168 -31.20 18.65 -24.30
C THR A 168 -29.93 17.82 -24.49
N LYS A 169 -29.02 18.26 -25.38
CA LYS A 169 -27.72 17.61 -25.59
C LYS A 169 -26.87 17.63 -24.31
N LEU A 170 -26.69 18.80 -23.69
CA LEU A 170 -25.95 18.95 -22.45
C LEU A 170 -26.57 18.13 -21.32
N GLN A 171 -27.90 18.09 -21.21
CA GLN A 171 -28.59 17.27 -20.22
C GLN A 171 -28.34 15.77 -20.45
N ALA A 172 -28.27 15.32 -21.70
CA ALA A 172 -27.91 13.94 -22.03
C ALA A 172 -26.44 13.63 -21.70
N ASP A 173 -25.52 14.54 -22.03
CA ASP A 173 -24.08 14.39 -21.73
C ASP A 173 -23.82 14.37 -20.21
N ILE A 174 -24.47 15.23 -19.43
CA ILE A 174 -24.40 15.21 -17.95
C ILE A 174 -24.89 13.86 -17.41
N MET A 175 -26.00 13.33 -17.92
CA MET A 175 -26.52 12.04 -17.49
C MET A 175 -25.61 10.88 -17.90
N ARG A 176 -24.91 10.98 -19.05
CA ARG A 176 -23.92 10.01 -19.49
C ARG A 176 -22.71 10.03 -18.56
N GLN A 177 -22.10 11.20 -18.34
CA GLN A 177 -20.96 11.36 -17.44
C GLN A 177 -21.28 10.90 -16.01
N LYS A 178 -22.49 11.19 -15.50
CA LYS A 178 -22.92 10.70 -14.18
C LYS A 178 -22.98 9.17 -14.12
N ARG A 179 -23.40 8.49 -15.19
CA ARG A 179 -23.41 7.03 -15.25
C ARG A 179 -22.00 6.46 -15.37
N GLU A 180 -21.16 7.04 -16.22
CA GLU A 180 -19.76 6.65 -16.38
C GLU A 180 -18.98 6.83 -15.07
N GLY A 181 -19.17 7.95 -14.38
CA GLY A 181 -18.60 8.22 -13.05
C GLY A 181 -19.04 7.17 -12.03
N LYS A 182 -20.34 6.87 -11.95
CA LYS A 182 -20.86 5.83 -11.04
C LYS A 182 -20.29 4.43 -11.35
N GLN A 183 -20.15 4.08 -12.63
CA GLN A 183 -19.54 2.80 -13.02
C GLN A 183 -18.06 2.73 -12.64
N LEU A 184 -17.32 3.83 -12.79
CA LEU A 184 -15.93 3.92 -12.39
C LEU A 184 -15.77 3.80 -10.86
N GLU A 185 -16.60 4.51 -10.10
CA GLU A 185 -16.64 4.42 -8.64
C GLU A 185 -16.94 2.99 -8.16
N GLU A 186 -17.93 2.32 -8.76
CA GLU A 186 -18.26 0.93 -8.47
C GLU A 186 -17.09 -0.01 -8.83
N SER A 187 -16.42 0.22 -9.95
CA SER A 187 -15.24 -0.55 -10.37
C SER A 187 -14.08 -0.38 -9.40
N MET A 188 -13.77 0.86 -8.99
CA MET A 188 -12.71 1.14 -8.02
C MET A 188 -13.04 0.53 -6.66
N THR A 189 -14.27 0.65 -6.20
CA THR A 189 -14.74 0.04 -4.95
C THR A 189 -14.58 -1.49 -4.98
N ALA A 190 -14.91 -2.13 -6.10
CA ALA A 190 -14.73 -3.57 -6.27
C ALA A 190 -13.24 -3.97 -6.26
N ARG A 191 -12.38 -3.18 -6.90
CA ARG A 191 -10.92 -3.39 -6.88
C ARG A 191 -10.36 -3.28 -5.46
N ILE A 192 -10.71 -2.24 -4.72
CA ILE A 192 -10.29 -2.03 -3.33
C ILE A 192 -10.72 -3.22 -2.45
N LYS A 193 -11.99 -3.64 -2.55
CA LYS A 193 -12.47 -4.82 -1.80
C LYS A 193 -11.70 -6.08 -2.15
N ASN A 194 -11.34 -6.27 -3.43
CA ASN A 194 -10.58 -7.43 -3.85
C ASN A 194 -9.13 -7.39 -3.33
N THR A 195 -8.48 -6.21 -3.36
CA THR A 195 -7.14 -6.04 -2.78
C THR A 195 -7.14 -6.25 -1.27
N ASP A 196 -8.18 -5.78 -0.57
CA ASP A 196 -8.32 -6.01 0.88
C ASP A 196 -8.48 -7.49 1.22
N LEU A 197 -9.29 -8.22 0.44
CA LEU A 197 -9.43 -9.67 0.59
C LEU A 197 -8.12 -10.41 0.29
N ALA A 198 -7.36 -9.99 -0.72
CA ALA A 198 -6.06 -10.56 -1.03
C ALA A 198 -5.05 -10.30 0.11
N ASN A 199 -5.00 -9.08 0.63
CA ASN A 199 -4.16 -8.70 1.76
C ASN A 199 -4.52 -9.49 3.03
N ALA A 200 -5.82 -9.66 3.32
CA ALA A 200 -6.27 -10.49 4.43
C ALA A 200 -5.86 -11.96 4.29
N ARG A 201 -5.89 -12.52 3.06
CA ARG A 201 -5.39 -13.88 2.78
C ARG A 201 -3.89 -13.98 2.99
N ASN A 202 -3.11 -13.04 2.46
CA ASN A 202 -1.66 -13.00 2.62
C ASN A 202 -1.26 -12.89 4.09
N ALA A 203 -1.92 -12.02 4.86
CA ALA A 203 -1.70 -11.89 6.30
C ALA A 203 -2.04 -13.16 7.09
N ARG A 204 -3.01 -13.98 6.64
CA ARG A 204 -3.28 -15.30 7.24
C ARG A 204 -2.17 -16.30 6.90
N LEU A 205 -1.74 -16.34 5.64
CA LEU A 205 -0.66 -17.22 5.20
C LEU A 205 0.65 -16.92 5.92
N CYS A 206 1.02 -15.65 6.09
CA CYS A 206 2.21 -15.27 6.85
C CYS A 206 2.14 -15.75 8.31
N ARG A 207 0.97 -15.63 8.97
CA ARG A 207 0.77 -16.14 10.32
C ARG A 207 0.88 -17.66 10.39
N GLU A 208 0.33 -18.37 9.41
CA GLU A 208 0.43 -19.83 9.32
C GLU A 208 1.87 -20.29 9.10
N LEU A 209 2.62 -19.64 8.20
CA LEU A 209 4.02 -19.94 7.96
C LEU A 209 4.89 -19.66 9.19
N ASN A 210 4.66 -18.55 9.89
CA ASN A 210 5.37 -18.24 11.13
C ASN A 210 5.08 -19.29 12.22
N SER A 211 3.83 -19.71 12.35
CA SER A 211 3.43 -20.78 13.29
C SER A 211 4.09 -22.12 12.94
N LYS A 212 4.09 -22.49 11.65
CA LYS A 212 4.76 -23.71 11.17
C LYS A 212 6.27 -23.67 11.37
N ASN A 213 6.92 -22.53 11.08
CA ASN A 213 8.35 -22.35 11.35
C ASN A 213 8.64 -22.48 12.83
N ALA A 214 7.87 -21.83 13.71
CA ALA A 214 8.04 -21.97 15.15
C ALA A 214 7.89 -23.43 15.63
N ALA A 215 6.92 -24.17 15.09
CA ALA A 215 6.74 -25.59 15.39
C ALA A 215 7.92 -26.44 14.88
N LEU A 216 8.41 -26.19 13.66
CA LEU A 216 9.58 -26.88 13.10
C LEU A 216 10.83 -26.60 13.93
N THR A 217 11.10 -25.34 14.30
CA THR A 217 12.22 -24.97 15.16
C THR A 217 12.13 -25.69 16.51
N THR A 218 10.94 -25.75 17.10
CA THR A 218 10.72 -26.46 18.37
C THR A 218 10.94 -27.96 18.23
N ASN A 219 10.45 -28.58 17.15
CA ASN A 219 10.64 -30.01 16.89
C ASN A 219 12.10 -30.35 16.62
N VAL A 220 12.82 -29.51 15.85
CA VAL A 220 14.25 -29.65 15.61
C VAL A 220 15.01 -29.54 16.94
N GLN A 221 14.67 -28.56 17.79
CA GLN A 221 15.28 -28.42 19.11
C GLN A 221 15.00 -29.64 20.00
N LEU A 222 13.78 -30.19 19.96
CA LEU A 222 13.42 -31.39 20.72
C LEU A 222 14.18 -32.63 20.21
N LEU A 223 14.27 -32.82 18.90
CA LEU A 223 15.02 -33.92 18.29
C LEU A 223 16.51 -33.81 18.59
N LEU A 224 17.09 -32.61 18.51
CA LEU A 224 18.47 -32.35 18.96
C LEU A 224 18.64 -32.72 20.43
N ASN A 225 17.71 -32.32 21.29
CA ASN A 225 17.77 -32.68 22.71
C ASN A 225 17.61 -34.19 22.93
N GLN A 226 16.74 -34.87 22.19
CA GLN A 226 16.58 -36.34 22.25
C GLN A 226 17.83 -37.06 21.79
N LEU A 227 18.39 -36.66 20.64
CA LEU A 227 19.65 -37.19 20.13
C LEU A 227 20.77 -36.97 21.16
N ASN A 228 20.87 -35.77 21.74
CA ASN A 228 21.87 -35.52 22.78
C ASN A 228 21.68 -36.45 23.99
N VAL A 229 20.44 -36.70 24.42
CA VAL A 229 20.16 -37.62 25.54
C VAL A 229 20.37 -39.09 25.18
N GLU A 230 20.14 -39.52 23.93
CA GLU A 230 20.40 -40.91 23.50
C GLU A 230 21.90 -41.15 23.30
N HIS A 231 22.59 -40.23 22.64
CA HIS A 231 24.01 -40.34 22.34
C HIS A 231 24.87 -40.20 23.59
N TYR A 232 24.38 -39.41 24.55
CA TYR A 232 25.15 -39.03 25.72
C TYR A 232 24.41 -39.20 27.04
N GLY A 233 23.29 -39.89 27.14
CA GLY A 233 22.56 -40.09 28.40
C GLY A 233 21.95 -38.83 29.03
N ILE A 234 21.08 -39.01 30.04
CA ILE A 234 20.31 -37.92 30.69
C ILE A 234 21.21 -36.87 31.40
N ASN A 235 22.48 -37.18 31.66
CA ASN A 235 23.44 -36.29 32.34
C ASN A 235 24.88 -36.33 31.78
N ASN A 236 25.11 -36.97 30.64
CA ASN A 236 26.46 -37.14 30.07
C ASN A 236 26.63 -36.38 28.74
N ALA A 237 25.67 -35.51 28.36
CA ALA A 237 25.78 -34.62 27.21
C ALA A 237 27.11 -33.86 27.26
N PRO A 238 27.99 -34.01 26.25
CA PRO A 238 29.32 -33.48 26.31
C PRO A 238 29.20 -31.97 26.32
N SER A 239 29.92 -31.39 27.26
CA SER A 239 30.14 -29.97 27.29
C SER A 239 30.68 -29.52 25.93
N ALA A 240 30.38 -28.29 25.50
CA ALA A 240 30.94 -27.72 24.28
C ALA A 240 32.48 -27.90 24.19
N LYS A 241 33.17 -27.98 25.33
CA LYS A 241 34.60 -28.31 25.44
C LYS A 241 34.94 -29.75 25.01
N GLN A 242 34.15 -30.75 25.40
CA GLN A 242 34.38 -32.16 25.07
C GLN A 242 34.12 -32.46 23.59
N ILE A 243 33.16 -31.78 22.95
CA ILE A 243 32.89 -31.91 21.51
C ILE A 243 34.04 -31.33 20.68
N ALA A 244 34.66 -30.26 21.17
CA ALA A 244 35.81 -29.63 20.52
C ALA A 244 37.07 -30.51 20.61
N GLU A 245 37.34 -31.12 21.78
CA GLU A 245 38.45 -32.07 21.97
C GLU A 245 38.30 -33.35 21.13
N GLU A 246 37.09 -33.91 21.03
CA GLU A 246 36.80 -35.12 20.23
C GLU A 246 36.98 -34.86 18.71
N ARG A 247 36.64 -33.66 18.23
CA ARG A 247 36.89 -33.25 16.83
C ARG A 247 38.37 -33.06 16.50
N LEU A 248 39.16 -32.57 17.46
CA LEU A 248 40.61 -32.44 17.30
C LEU A 248 41.27 -33.83 17.23
N ALA A 249 40.85 -34.76 18.10
CA ALA A 249 41.38 -36.12 18.13
C ALA A 249 41.04 -36.94 16.86
N LEU A 250 39.88 -36.71 16.24
CA LEU A 250 39.48 -37.34 14.97
C LEU A 250 40.19 -36.75 13.74
N GLN A 251 40.76 -35.55 13.85
CA GLN A 251 41.59 -34.95 12.79
C GLN A 251 43.03 -35.49 12.76
N ASP A 252 43.49 -36.12 13.85
CA ASP A 252 44.84 -36.68 13.99
C ASP A 252 44.95 -38.18 13.65
N THR A 253 43.85 -38.88 13.36
CA THR A 253 43.92 -40.28 12.89
C THR A 253 44.09 -40.37 11.36
N PRO A 254 45.15 -40.99 10.84
CA PRO A 254 45.40 -41.10 9.40
C PRO A 254 44.45 -42.09 8.72
N ASP A 255 43.94 -41.66 7.58
CA ASP A 255 43.11 -42.41 6.65
C ASP A 255 43.94 -43.53 5.97
N ASP A 256 43.92 -44.75 6.52
CA ASP A 256 44.54 -45.93 5.91
C ASP A 256 43.67 -46.46 4.76
N THR A 257 43.62 -45.71 3.66
CA THR A 257 43.05 -46.18 2.39
C THR A 257 44.19 -46.47 1.40
N PRO A 258 44.44 -47.74 1.02
CA PRO A 258 45.51 -48.07 0.10
C PRO A 258 45.21 -47.61 -1.34
N ALA A 259 46.27 -47.16 -2.01
CA ALA A 259 46.28 -46.55 -3.34
C ALA A 259 45.56 -47.37 -4.44
N PRO A 260 44.97 -46.71 -5.47
CA PRO A 260 44.25 -47.40 -6.53
C PRO A 260 45.22 -48.04 -7.54
N SER A 261 45.21 -49.37 -7.62
CA SER A 261 45.91 -50.12 -8.66
C SER A 261 45.07 -50.20 -9.94
N ARG A 262 45.74 -50.08 -11.08
CA ARG A 262 45.15 -50.06 -12.43
C ARG A 262 45.09 -51.48 -13.02
N GLY A 263 43.87 -51.92 -13.38
CA GLY A 263 43.51 -52.84 -14.48
C GLY A 263 43.38 -54.35 -14.13
N PRO A 264 42.81 -55.22 -15.01
CA PRO A 264 41.92 -55.01 -16.16
C PRO A 264 40.63 -55.89 -16.16
N ALA A 265 39.69 -55.54 -17.06
CA ALA A 265 38.66 -56.37 -17.74
C ALA A 265 37.77 -57.41 -17.00
N SER A 266 36.43 -57.32 -17.23
CA SER A 266 35.61 -58.36 -17.91
C SER A 266 34.18 -58.57 -17.35
N HIS A 267 33.18 -58.29 -18.21
CA HIS A 267 31.82 -58.86 -18.40
C HIS A 267 30.85 -59.04 -17.18
N LYS A 268 29.54 -58.68 -17.22
CA LYS A 268 28.47 -58.91 -18.22
C LYS A 268 27.25 -57.95 -18.06
N ARG A 269 26.62 -57.60 -19.21
CA ARG A 269 25.17 -57.45 -19.58
C ARG A 269 24.19 -56.94 -18.49
N GLY A 270 23.40 -55.86 -18.61
CA GLY A 270 22.51 -55.33 -19.68
C GLY A 270 21.07 -55.18 -19.09
N PRO A 271 20.05 -54.55 -19.74
CA PRO A 271 20.02 -53.81 -21.00
C PRO A 271 19.25 -52.45 -20.99
N ALA A 272 19.42 -51.72 -22.11
CA ALA A 272 18.45 -50.86 -22.81
C ALA A 272 17.99 -49.52 -22.20
N GLY A 273 18.27 -48.43 -22.95
CA GLY A 273 17.60 -47.14 -22.73
C GLY A 273 18.15 -45.94 -23.48
N SER A 274 18.14 -45.99 -24.82
CA SER A 274 18.06 -44.87 -25.79
C SER A 274 18.87 -43.58 -25.55
N GLN A 275 19.85 -43.37 -26.43
CA GLN A 275 20.46 -42.07 -26.69
C GLN A 275 19.42 -41.05 -27.20
N GLY A 276 19.32 -39.93 -26.49
CA GLY A 276 18.67 -38.71 -26.97
C GLY A 276 19.53 -37.52 -26.58
N SER A 277 20.29 -37.00 -27.54
CA SER A 277 21.09 -35.78 -27.44
C SER A 277 20.24 -34.61 -26.95
N ARG A 278 20.44 -34.17 -25.70
CA ARG A 278 19.94 -32.88 -25.21
C ARG A 278 21.08 -31.86 -25.35
N PRO A 279 20.88 -30.72 -26.04
CA PRO A 279 21.88 -29.67 -26.09
C PRO A 279 22.01 -29.01 -24.69
N PRO A 280 23.15 -28.41 -24.36
CA PRO A 280 23.34 -27.73 -23.09
C PRO A 280 22.41 -26.50 -23.02
N LEU A 281 21.58 -26.46 -21.98
CA LEU A 281 20.78 -25.29 -21.65
C LEU A 281 21.72 -24.15 -21.25
N VAL A 282 22.02 -23.27 -22.20
CA VAL A 282 22.57 -21.95 -21.91
C VAL A 282 21.55 -21.22 -21.05
N ALA A 283 21.97 -20.82 -19.85
CA ALA A 283 21.19 -19.95 -18.97
C ALA A 283 20.87 -18.65 -19.73
N LEU A 284 19.65 -18.56 -20.25
CA LEU A 284 19.15 -17.34 -20.88
C LEU A 284 19.11 -16.27 -19.80
N LYS A 285 19.94 -15.24 -19.97
CA LYS A 285 19.95 -14.06 -19.11
C LYS A 285 18.52 -13.49 -19.05
N PRO A 286 17.98 -13.18 -17.86
CA PRO A 286 16.65 -12.59 -17.74
C PRO A 286 16.56 -11.32 -18.57
N THR A 287 15.53 -11.27 -19.43
CA THR A 287 15.24 -10.10 -20.27
C THR A 287 14.90 -8.89 -19.40
N ALA A 288 15.17 -7.68 -19.88
CA ALA A 288 14.92 -6.43 -19.11
C ALA A 288 13.45 -6.32 -18.63
N SER A 289 12.51 -6.87 -19.39
CA SER A 289 11.09 -6.94 -19.02
C SER A 289 10.82 -7.83 -17.80
N GLN A 290 11.51 -8.97 -17.66
CA GLN A 290 11.42 -9.81 -16.46
C GLN A 290 12.03 -9.12 -15.23
N ARG A 291 13.17 -8.44 -15.40
CA ARG A 291 13.79 -7.67 -14.31
C ARG A 291 12.93 -6.51 -13.81
N SER A 292 12.23 -5.83 -14.72
CA SER A 292 11.30 -4.75 -14.36
C SER A 292 10.09 -5.27 -13.58
N ARG A 293 9.55 -6.44 -13.96
CA ARG A 293 8.42 -7.07 -13.27
C ARG A 293 8.80 -7.59 -11.87
N ASP A 294 9.99 -8.15 -11.76
CA ASP A 294 10.53 -8.63 -10.47
C ASP A 294 10.95 -7.47 -9.55
N ALA A 295 11.40 -6.33 -10.12
CA ALA A 295 11.67 -5.11 -9.36
C ALA A 295 10.37 -4.48 -8.81
N ALA A 296 9.32 -4.37 -9.63
CA ALA A 296 8.04 -3.80 -9.22
C ALA A 296 7.34 -4.64 -8.13
N SER A 297 7.44 -5.97 -8.22
CA SER A 297 6.87 -6.85 -7.20
C SER A 297 7.69 -6.87 -5.90
N ARG A 298 8.96 -6.45 -5.93
CA ARG A 298 9.81 -6.30 -4.75
C ARG A 298 9.56 -4.96 -4.04
N THR A 299 9.37 -3.87 -4.79
CA THR A 299 9.03 -2.54 -4.23
C THR A 299 7.66 -2.56 -3.55
N GLU A 300 6.64 -3.19 -4.13
CA GLU A 300 5.31 -3.31 -3.49
C GLU A 300 5.38 -4.11 -2.17
N ARG A 301 6.28 -5.09 -2.09
CA ARG A 301 6.46 -5.94 -0.90
C ARG A 301 7.24 -5.22 0.21
N GLU A 302 8.20 -4.37 -0.16
CA GLU A 302 8.98 -3.54 0.77
C GLU A 302 8.16 -2.35 1.30
N GLU A 303 7.32 -1.73 0.47
CA GLU A 303 6.36 -0.70 0.93
C GLU A 303 5.32 -1.28 1.90
N SER A 304 4.84 -2.50 1.63
CA SER A 304 3.91 -3.22 2.52
C SER A 304 4.55 -3.64 3.85
N ALA A 305 5.85 -3.90 3.86
CA ALA A 305 6.60 -4.24 5.08
C ALA A 305 6.93 -3.00 5.94
N SER A 306 7.04 -1.83 5.31
CA SER A 306 7.40 -0.57 5.98
C SER A 306 6.22 0.07 6.71
N GLN A 307 4.97 -0.19 6.32
CA GLN A 307 3.77 0.32 6.98
C GLN A 307 3.37 -0.43 8.27
N LEU A 308 4.05 -1.52 8.64
CA LEU A 308 3.68 -2.38 9.78
C LEU A 308 4.66 -2.37 10.96
N ARG A 309 5.63 -1.44 11.01
CA ARG A 309 6.55 -1.34 12.16
C ARG A 309 6.07 -0.25 13.15
N PRO A 310 5.70 -0.60 14.40
CA PRO A 310 5.50 0.41 15.45
C PRO A 310 6.85 0.98 15.87
N GLN A 311 6.92 2.32 16.00
CA GLN A 311 8.02 2.97 16.67
C GLN A 311 8.13 2.46 18.12
N VAL A 312 9.29 1.90 18.47
CA VAL A 312 9.68 1.64 19.85
C VAL A 312 11.03 2.30 20.07
N GLY A 313 11.00 3.48 20.68
CA GLY A 313 12.09 4.08 21.43
C GLY A 313 11.64 4.22 22.88
N GLY A 314 12.41 3.64 23.81
CA GLY A 314 12.13 3.61 25.26
C GLY A 314 12.27 4.98 25.94
N SER A 315 12.25 5.12 27.27
CA SER A 315 12.04 4.24 28.43
C SER A 315 12.21 5.15 29.65
N VAL A 316 11.30 5.16 30.65
CA VAL A 316 11.68 5.32 32.08
C VAL A 316 10.53 4.89 33.02
N ALA A 317 10.93 4.19 34.10
CA ALA A 317 10.27 4.03 35.41
C ALA A 317 9.04 3.09 35.49
N SER A 318 8.78 2.31 36.54
CA SER A 318 9.53 1.65 37.62
C SER A 318 8.46 0.93 38.47
N GLU A 319 8.79 -0.26 39.00
CA GLU A 319 8.18 -0.90 40.18
C GLU A 319 6.66 -1.17 40.26
N ALA A 320 6.28 -2.46 40.31
CA ALA A 320 5.71 -3.09 41.51
C ALA A 320 5.21 -4.53 41.27
N ARG A 321 5.93 -5.48 41.88
CA ARG A 321 5.47 -6.64 42.68
C ARG A 321 4.26 -7.51 42.27
N SER A 322 4.64 -8.79 42.13
CA SER A 322 4.12 -9.98 42.83
C SER A 322 2.93 -10.73 42.23
N GLY A 323 3.17 -12.03 42.01
CA GLY A 323 2.23 -12.95 41.37
C GLY A 323 1.35 -13.73 42.32
N ARG A 324 0.56 -14.63 41.72
CA ARG A 324 0.22 -15.94 42.28
C ARG A 324 -0.48 -16.81 41.23
N SER A 325 -0.03 -18.05 41.19
CA SER A 325 -0.69 -19.23 40.64
C SER A 325 -2.09 -19.45 41.25
N SER A 326 -3.04 -19.94 40.44
CA SER A 326 -3.74 -21.22 40.69
C SER A 326 -5.12 -21.31 40.02
N ARG A 327 -5.36 -22.51 39.45
CA ARG A 327 -6.62 -23.27 39.36
C ARG A 327 -7.78 -22.80 38.46
N ARG A 328 -8.10 -23.73 37.55
CA ARG A 328 -9.43 -24.11 37.05
C ARG A 328 -10.57 -23.76 38.02
N GLU A 329 -11.64 -23.17 37.49
CA GLU A 329 -13.00 -23.66 37.70
C GLU A 329 -13.98 -22.97 36.74
N SER A 330 -15.07 -23.69 36.53
CA SER A 330 -16.07 -23.56 35.48
C SER A 330 -17.27 -22.70 35.89
N LEU A 331 -18.04 -22.31 34.86
CA LEU A 331 -19.46 -21.90 34.87
C LEU A 331 -19.81 -20.43 35.19
N SER A 332 -20.88 -20.02 34.50
CA SER A 332 -21.77 -18.87 34.70
C SER A 332 -21.39 -17.53 34.03
N ARG A 333 -21.91 -17.36 32.81
CA ARG A 333 -22.24 -16.04 32.24
C ARG A 333 -23.46 -15.48 33.00
N PRO A 334 -23.40 -14.26 33.56
CA PRO A 334 -24.59 -13.46 33.81
C PRO A 334 -24.87 -12.54 32.61
N PRO A 335 -26.13 -12.27 32.24
CA PRO A 335 -26.45 -11.32 31.19
C PRO A 335 -26.79 -9.92 31.74
N LEU A 336 -26.61 -8.91 30.86
CA LEU A 336 -27.12 -7.52 30.88
C LEU A 336 -26.28 -6.49 31.68
N PRO A 337 -26.16 -5.21 31.22
CA PRO A 337 -27.26 -4.39 30.69
C PRO A 337 -27.00 -3.53 29.44
N ALA A 338 -28.13 -3.12 28.86
CA ALA A 338 -28.30 -2.21 27.75
C ALA A 338 -27.53 -0.88 27.92
N SER A 339 -26.78 -0.51 26.89
CA SER A 339 -26.21 0.82 26.70
C SER A 339 -26.71 1.38 25.35
N LYS A 340 -27.72 2.25 25.47
CA LYS A 340 -28.09 3.42 24.66
C LYS A 340 -27.48 3.53 23.24
N PRO A 341 -28.30 3.55 22.16
CA PRO A 341 -27.87 4.11 20.89
C PRO A 341 -27.78 5.65 21.00
N ALA A 342 -26.64 6.19 20.62
CA ALA A 342 -26.44 7.63 20.44
C ALA A 342 -27.38 8.14 19.33
N ALA A 343 -28.10 9.21 19.66
CA ALA A 343 -28.97 9.93 18.75
C ALA A 343 -28.15 10.67 17.68
N SER A 344 -28.01 10.10 16.49
CA SER A 344 -27.72 10.87 15.26
C SER A 344 -27.97 10.09 13.96
N GLN A 345 -29.08 9.36 13.82
CA GLN A 345 -29.51 8.81 12.51
C GLN A 345 -31.05 8.77 12.37
N GLN A 346 -31.72 9.89 12.64
CA GLN A 346 -33.12 10.12 12.24
C GLN A 346 -33.20 11.48 11.53
N SER A 347 -32.70 11.55 10.30
CA SER A 347 -32.97 12.67 9.39
C SER A 347 -32.71 12.26 7.93
N ARG A 348 -33.31 11.14 7.49
CA ARG A 348 -33.30 10.83 6.05
C ARG A 348 -34.51 10.08 5.46
N ASP A 349 -35.49 9.68 6.27
CA ASP A 349 -36.65 8.93 5.76
C ASP A 349 -38.00 9.68 5.77
N GLU A 350 -38.05 10.96 6.16
CA GLU A 350 -39.30 11.74 6.14
C GLU A 350 -39.51 12.62 4.89
N ALA A 351 -38.55 12.69 3.95
CA ALA A 351 -38.72 13.46 2.72
C ALA A 351 -39.35 12.66 1.54
N GLY A 352 -39.60 11.36 1.71
CA GLY A 352 -40.08 10.46 0.64
C GLY A 352 -41.59 10.22 0.59
N SER A 353 -42.33 10.48 1.68
CA SER A 353 -43.71 9.99 1.82
C SER A 353 -44.81 11.07 1.79
N GLN A 354 -44.46 12.33 1.49
CA GLN A 354 -45.41 13.46 1.51
C GLN A 354 -45.67 14.10 0.13
N ALA A 355 -45.49 13.35 -0.97
CA ALA A 355 -45.78 13.82 -2.34
C ALA A 355 -46.87 13.02 -3.09
N GLN A 356 -47.51 12.02 -2.46
CA GLN A 356 -48.52 11.17 -3.13
C GLN A 356 -49.94 11.23 -2.55
N ARG A 357 -50.23 12.18 -1.64
CA ARG A 357 -51.58 12.36 -1.09
C ARG A 357 -52.03 13.81 -1.17
N SER A 358 -52.22 14.33 -2.37
CA SER A 358 -53.07 15.51 -2.64
C SER A 358 -53.18 15.72 -4.15
N ARG A 359 -54.22 15.13 -4.76
CA ARG A 359 -54.98 15.64 -5.93
C ARG A 359 -55.80 14.51 -6.57
N LYS A 360 -56.90 14.17 -5.91
CA LYS A 360 -58.13 13.67 -6.53
C LYS A 360 -59.28 14.45 -5.93
N ASN A 361 -59.86 15.37 -6.70
CA ASN A 361 -61.31 15.49 -6.92
C ASN A 361 -61.67 16.77 -7.69
N SER A 362 -62.75 16.62 -8.46
CA SER A 362 -63.45 17.53 -9.39
C SER A 362 -62.78 17.78 -10.74
N HIS A 363 -63.49 17.96 -11.87
CA HIS A 363 -64.72 17.42 -12.46
C HIS A 363 -64.89 18.17 -13.80
N GLY A 364 -65.22 17.48 -14.89
CA GLY A 364 -65.77 18.07 -16.13
C GLY A 364 -64.74 18.71 -17.07
N SER A 365 -64.78 18.59 -18.41
CA SER A 365 -65.69 17.92 -19.33
C SER A 365 -65.01 17.85 -20.72
N ALA A 366 -65.42 16.84 -21.50
CA ALA A 366 -65.51 16.83 -22.97
C ALA A 366 -64.22 16.83 -23.82
N ALA A 367 -63.98 15.68 -24.47
CA ALA A 367 -63.89 15.49 -25.93
C ALA A 367 -62.75 14.53 -26.35
N ARG A 368 -63.12 13.26 -26.50
CA ARG A 368 -62.54 12.26 -27.42
C ARG A 368 -63.06 12.53 -28.85
N PRO A 369 -62.63 11.82 -29.92
CA PRO A 369 -61.60 10.78 -30.09
C PRO A 369 -60.65 11.13 -31.30
N ALA A 370 -59.76 10.32 -31.90
CA ALA A 370 -59.70 8.87 -32.06
C ALA A 370 -58.27 8.35 -32.38
N SER A 371 -58.06 7.13 -31.89
CA SER A 371 -57.21 6.03 -32.37
C SER A 371 -56.54 6.13 -33.74
N ILE A 372 -55.25 5.74 -33.81
CA ILE A 372 -54.80 4.57 -34.59
C ILE A 372 -53.70 3.84 -33.79
N SER A 373 -53.87 2.53 -33.70
CA SER A 373 -53.02 1.55 -33.05
C SER A 373 -52.22 0.77 -34.11
N ALA A 374 -51.08 0.25 -33.65
CA ALA A 374 -50.50 -1.05 -34.01
C ALA A 374 -49.36 -1.14 -35.06
N LYS A 375 -48.24 -1.64 -34.51
CA LYS A 375 -47.46 -2.83 -34.92
C LYS A 375 -46.82 -2.88 -36.31
N SER A 376 -45.52 -3.17 -36.31
CA SER A 376 -44.90 -4.36 -36.97
C SER A 376 -43.39 -4.35 -36.68
N THR A 377 -42.93 -5.09 -35.67
CA THR A 377 -42.14 -6.35 -35.73
C THR A 377 -40.81 -6.27 -36.49
N GLY A 378 -39.72 -6.59 -35.79
CA GLY A 378 -38.45 -6.94 -36.42
C GLY A 378 -38.33 -8.44 -36.74
N SER A 379 -37.12 -8.79 -37.18
CA SER A 379 -36.46 -10.11 -37.14
C SER A 379 -36.34 -10.90 -38.46
N GLN A 380 -35.08 -11.21 -38.75
CA GLN A 380 -34.50 -12.44 -39.31
C GLN A 380 -34.30 -12.68 -40.83
N ARG A 381 -33.01 -12.92 -41.13
CA ARG A 381 -32.39 -13.99 -41.95
C ARG A 381 -32.94 -14.25 -43.36
N ASN A 382 -32.07 -14.03 -44.35
CA ASN A 382 -31.29 -15.12 -44.97
C ASN A 382 -29.90 -14.62 -45.35
#